data_AF-A0A1G9IP62-F1
#
_entry.id   AF-A0A1G9IP62-F1
#
_cell.length_a   1.000
_cell.length_b   1.000
_cell.length_c   1.000
_cell.angle_alpha   90.00
_cell.angle_beta   90.00
_cell.angle_gamma   90.00
#
_symmetry.space_group_name_H-M   'P 1'
#
loop_
_entity.id
_entity.type
_entity.pdbx_description
1 polymer ?
#
loop_
_entity_poly.entity_id
_entity_poly.type
_entity_poly.pdbx_seq_one_letter_code
_entity_poly.pdbx_strand_id
1 'polypeptide(L)'
;MPELNPADAEPTLHTALLQFIFPFSLKEGEDMNLIRQLTQDGFTRFFLSNKELEDAYYGEGYCVSHEKMERSYLPFAAHVLFPREKDRDSFRRFSRANNLSCRLDMPAQSVHFQVLSTDVFICPFELGFLTIRIRIEEEMLPFSVALEFADRFRTLEDVSYQDKQTTIHCHDRTFEQVEDFVFRHLARGLEPFLDPSEINGAYFETLPFFVDERMLVQAFYGFDRREDTGGISEALRYRASQLDGLTPEGKPHISASDPGYIEDYCREHSYSRWGPETYYMTNEQTFCCLSRAEPGLATQLVNQMYGEYYYGLLLSIFHKIVLLKLANMHSRLRINHDYDEIEKLIFLINKFSAKFYFLELISQSQGREIFFQLRKVYGNDALFEEVKMTLNDLFQYQDKFQAKRRDTLLMILTVFTVVSGIYGMNQVIEDLKGKIEWSKMLEYSPFEYLALFVALTGIAVSIGLSLKQLWSGIRSRRRKRYQGHD
;
A
#
# COMPACT_ATOMS: atom_id res chain seq x y z
N MET A 1 -12.85 25.82 -19.16
CA MET A 1 -13.57 24.70 -18.52
C MET A 1 -15.06 24.92 -18.73
N PRO A 2 -15.86 23.88 -19.00
CA PRO A 2 -17.31 24.04 -19.13
C PRO A 2 -17.90 24.47 -17.78
N GLU A 3 -18.62 25.59 -17.77
CA GLU A 3 -19.36 26.06 -16.59
C GLU A 3 -20.66 25.25 -16.44
N LEU A 4 -21.08 24.99 -15.21
CA LEU A 4 -22.37 24.34 -14.95
C LEU A 4 -23.51 25.21 -15.53
N ASN A 5 -24.55 24.57 -16.07
CA ASN A 5 -25.70 25.29 -16.61
C ASN A 5 -26.35 26.13 -15.47
N PRO A 6 -26.50 27.46 -15.60
CA PRO A 6 -27.01 28.33 -14.53
C PRO A 6 -28.46 28.04 -14.09
N ALA A 7 -29.14 27.09 -14.72
CA ALA A 7 -30.49 26.67 -14.37
C ALA A 7 -30.56 25.77 -13.12
N ASP A 8 -29.47 25.08 -12.76
CA ASP A 8 -29.42 24.25 -11.55
C ASP A 8 -28.76 25.04 -10.42
N ALA A 9 -29.55 25.49 -9.43
CA ALA A 9 -29.00 26.16 -8.26
C ALA A 9 -28.00 25.23 -7.54
N GLU A 10 -26.82 25.74 -7.18
CA GLU A 10 -25.79 24.96 -6.48
C GLU A 10 -26.34 24.39 -5.16
N PRO A 11 -26.31 23.06 -4.93
CA PRO A 11 -26.86 22.46 -3.72
C PRO A 11 -26.02 22.77 -2.48
N THR A 12 -26.69 22.80 -1.32
CA THR A 12 -26.06 22.95 -0.02
C THR A 12 -26.04 21.62 0.74
N LEU A 13 -25.07 21.49 1.63
CA LEU A 13 -24.84 20.30 2.44
C LEU A 13 -25.15 20.59 3.90
N HIS A 14 -25.88 19.69 4.56
CA HIS A 14 -26.00 19.67 6.02
C HIS A 14 -24.82 18.94 6.68
N THR A 15 -24.09 18.11 5.94
CA THR A 15 -22.96 17.34 6.48
C THR A 15 -21.91 17.08 5.40
N ALA A 16 -20.66 17.44 5.70
CA ALA A 16 -19.50 17.06 4.90
C ALA A 16 -18.42 16.49 5.82
N LEU A 17 -18.21 15.18 5.69
CA LEU A 17 -17.20 14.43 6.43
C LEU A 17 -16.21 13.84 5.45
N LEU A 18 -14.94 14.12 5.68
CA LEU A 18 -13.86 13.79 4.76
C LEU A 18 -12.81 12.98 5.51
N GLN A 19 -12.23 12.03 4.80
CA GLN A 19 -11.16 11.20 5.32
C GLN A 19 -10.08 11.05 4.24
N PHE A 20 -8.91 11.57 4.54
CA PHE A 20 -7.75 11.59 3.63
C PHE A 20 -6.82 10.44 4.00
N ILE A 21 -6.42 9.64 3.01
CA ILE A 21 -5.64 8.43 3.20
C ILE A 21 -4.34 8.55 2.40
N PHE A 22 -3.23 8.48 3.11
CA PHE A 22 -1.88 8.50 2.58
C PHE A 22 -1.17 7.16 2.87
N PRO A 23 -1.12 6.24 1.91
CA PRO A 23 -0.22 5.10 1.91
C PRO A 23 1.23 5.53 1.87
N PHE A 24 2.09 4.79 2.56
CA PHE A 24 3.52 5.01 2.54
C PHE A 24 4.30 3.70 2.67
N SER A 25 5.52 3.69 2.14
CA SER A 25 6.44 2.57 2.34
C SER A 25 7.26 2.80 3.61
N LEU A 26 7.35 1.75 4.43
CA LEU A 26 8.10 1.72 5.67
C LEU A 26 9.51 1.16 5.40
N LYS A 27 10.53 1.69 6.08
CA LYS A 27 11.87 1.08 6.05
C LYS A 27 11.83 -0.36 6.60
N GLU A 28 12.50 -1.28 5.90
CA GLU A 28 12.55 -2.70 6.29
C GLU A 28 13.09 -2.84 7.73
N GLY A 29 12.33 -3.48 8.61
CA GLY A 29 12.71 -3.74 10.01
C GLY A 29 12.44 -2.60 11.01
N GLU A 30 11.88 -1.46 10.59
CA GLU A 30 11.62 -0.32 11.47
C GLU A 30 10.23 -0.34 12.15
N ASP A 31 9.45 -1.40 11.95
CA ASP A 31 8.07 -1.52 12.44
C ASP A 31 7.95 -1.30 13.95
N MET A 32 8.81 -1.93 14.74
CA MET A 32 8.79 -1.82 16.20
C MET A 32 9.25 -0.45 16.70
N ASN A 33 10.15 0.21 15.98
CA ASN A 33 10.60 1.55 16.34
C ASN A 33 9.51 2.59 16.05
N LEU A 34 8.82 2.47 14.90
CA LEU A 34 7.66 3.30 14.59
C LEU A 34 6.55 3.10 15.62
N ILE A 35 6.24 1.85 16.01
CA ILE A 35 5.24 1.57 17.06
C ILE A 35 5.60 2.28 18.37
N ARG A 36 6.88 2.25 18.76
CA ARG A 36 7.36 2.93 19.96
C ARG A 36 7.18 4.45 19.84
N GLN A 37 7.54 5.03 18.70
CA GLN A 37 7.38 6.46 18.44
C GLN A 37 5.90 6.88 18.46
N LEU A 38 5.02 6.16 17.77
CA LEU A 38 3.58 6.43 17.78
C LEU A 38 3.00 6.40 19.20
N THR A 39 3.42 5.45 20.01
CA THR A 39 2.98 5.35 21.41
C THR A 39 3.47 6.56 22.23
N GLN A 40 4.69 7.04 21.99
CA GLN A 40 5.24 8.25 22.63
C GLN A 40 4.51 9.53 22.17
N ASP A 41 4.08 9.57 20.90
CA ASP A 41 3.33 10.68 20.31
C ASP A 41 1.83 10.71 20.68
N GLY A 42 1.42 9.83 21.62
CA GLY A 42 0.07 9.78 22.18
C GLY A 42 -0.94 8.98 21.35
N PHE A 43 -0.49 8.18 20.37
CA PHE A 43 -1.39 7.28 19.66
C PHE A 43 -1.72 6.06 20.51
N THR A 44 -3.00 5.68 20.49
CA THR A 44 -3.51 4.49 21.16
C THR A 44 -3.67 3.36 20.16
N ARG A 45 -3.18 2.18 20.50
CA ARG A 45 -3.35 0.99 19.66
C ARG A 45 -4.83 0.57 19.64
N PHE A 46 -5.37 0.40 18.44
CA PHE A 46 -6.77 0.04 18.24
C PHE A 46 -6.98 -1.48 18.33
N PHE A 47 -7.99 -1.87 19.11
CA PHE A 47 -8.46 -3.25 19.22
C PHE A 47 -9.99 -3.25 19.30
N LEU A 48 -10.65 -4.19 18.61
CA LEU A 48 -12.11 -4.31 18.66
C LEU A 48 -12.64 -4.62 20.07
N SER A 49 -11.84 -5.25 20.93
CA SER A 49 -12.18 -5.50 22.33
C SER A 49 -12.38 -4.23 23.15
N ASN A 50 -11.77 -3.11 22.74
CA ASN A 50 -11.81 -1.85 23.47
C ASN A 50 -13.06 -1.07 23.08
N LYS A 51 -14.23 -1.54 23.52
CA LYS A 51 -15.53 -0.93 23.18
C LYS A 51 -15.68 0.52 23.64
N GLU A 52 -14.90 0.95 24.63
CA GLU A 52 -14.83 2.35 25.08
C GLU A 52 -14.31 3.32 24.01
N LEU A 53 -13.76 2.82 22.91
CA LEU A 53 -13.23 3.63 21.81
C LEU A 53 -14.19 3.72 20.60
N GLU A 54 -15.40 3.16 20.68
CA GLU A 54 -16.36 3.11 19.57
C GLU A 54 -16.81 4.50 19.09
N ASP A 55 -16.73 5.54 19.93
CA ASP A 55 -17.09 6.94 19.64
C ASP A 55 -15.89 7.91 19.69
N ALA A 56 -14.70 7.43 20.03
CA ALA A 56 -13.56 8.29 20.38
C ALA A 56 -12.94 9.07 19.20
N TYR A 57 -13.10 8.62 17.96
CA TYR A 57 -12.32 9.11 16.81
C TYR A 57 -13.16 9.67 15.65
N TYR A 58 -14.48 9.58 15.74
CA TYR A 58 -15.41 9.79 14.62
C TYR A 58 -16.16 11.13 14.71
N GLY A 59 -15.93 11.87 15.80
CA GLY A 59 -16.57 13.13 16.12
C GLY A 59 -17.96 12.95 16.74
N GLU A 60 -18.49 14.03 17.32
CA GLU A 60 -19.75 14.00 18.06
C GLU A 60 -20.90 13.48 17.20
N GLY A 61 -21.72 12.59 17.78
CA GLY A 61 -22.88 11.97 17.13
C GLY A 61 -22.59 10.71 16.31
N TYR A 62 -21.32 10.36 16.08
CA TYR A 62 -20.92 9.20 15.29
C TYR A 62 -20.26 8.11 16.14
N CYS A 63 -20.54 6.85 15.79
CA CYS A 63 -20.09 5.69 16.56
C CYS A 63 -19.92 4.49 15.63
N VAL A 64 -18.75 3.85 15.69
CA VAL A 64 -18.45 2.65 14.89
C VAL A 64 -18.53 1.43 15.78
N SER A 65 -19.58 0.62 15.59
CA SER A 65 -19.75 -0.63 16.33
C SER A 65 -18.65 -1.64 15.99
N HIS A 66 -17.82 -1.97 16.97
CA HIS A 66 -16.74 -2.95 16.84
C HIS A 66 -17.30 -4.36 16.59
N GLU A 67 -18.43 -4.69 17.23
CA GLU A 67 -19.12 -5.97 17.02
C GLU A 67 -19.64 -6.10 15.58
N LYS A 68 -20.22 -5.02 15.04
CA LYS A 68 -20.69 -5.00 13.65
C LYS A 68 -19.53 -5.09 12.66
N MET A 69 -18.40 -4.44 12.95
CA MET A 69 -17.17 -4.60 12.17
C MET A 69 -16.69 -6.05 12.17
N GLU A 70 -16.56 -6.70 13.33
CA GLU A 70 -16.10 -8.11 13.40
C GLU A 70 -17.01 -9.04 12.60
N ARG A 71 -18.33 -8.87 12.70
CA ARG A 71 -19.32 -9.72 11.99
C ARG A 71 -19.41 -9.46 10.50
N SER A 72 -18.97 -8.29 10.03
CA SER A 72 -19.05 -7.93 8.62
C SER A 72 -17.98 -8.63 7.79
N TYR A 73 -16.88 -9.04 8.40
CA TYR A 73 -15.80 -9.75 7.74
C TYR A 73 -15.83 -11.25 8.06
N LEU A 74 -15.43 -12.07 7.09
CA LEU A 74 -15.24 -13.50 7.33
C LEU A 74 -14.06 -13.72 8.29
N PRO A 75 -14.05 -14.81 9.09
CA PRO A 75 -13.05 -14.99 10.15
C PRO A 75 -11.60 -14.84 9.71
N PHE A 76 -11.23 -15.37 8.54
CA PHE A 76 -9.87 -15.27 8.02
C PHE A 76 -9.47 -13.83 7.66
N ALA A 77 -10.40 -13.02 7.16
CA ALA A 77 -10.17 -11.59 6.89
C ALA A 77 -10.11 -10.79 8.19
N ALA A 78 -11.01 -11.09 9.13
CA ALA A 78 -11.08 -10.44 10.42
C ALA A 78 -9.79 -10.62 11.24
N HIS A 79 -9.15 -11.80 11.20
CA HIS A 79 -7.87 -12.02 11.88
C HIS A 79 -6.74 -11.13 11.34
N VAL A 80 -6.76 -10.79 10.05
CA VAL A 80 -5.77 -9.91 9.42
C VAL A 80 -6.09 -8.43 9.68
N LEU A 81 -7.36 -8.03 9.59
CA LEU A 81 -7.79 -6.63 9.78
C LEU A 81 -7.85 -6.21 11.24
N PHE A 82 -8.18 -7.15 12.13
CA PHE A 82 -8.46 -6.93 13.55
C PHE A 82 -7.71 -7.95 14.41
N PRO A 83 -6.38 -7.84 14.51
CA PRO A 83 -5.57 -8.80 15.24
C PRO A 83 -5.88 -8.76 16.74
N ARG A 84 -6.15 -9.93 17.33
CA ARG A 84 -6.33 -10.08 18.79
C ARG A 84 -4.99 -10.08 19.54
N GLU A 85 -3.93 -10.49 18.87
CA GLU A 85 -2.57 -10.56 19.41
C GLU A 85 -1.63 -9.62 18.64
N LYS A 86 -0.37 -9.53 19.06
CA LYS A 86 0.65 -8.71 18.37
C LYS A 86 1.19 -9.44 17.13
N ASP A 87 0.31 -9.86 16.24
CA ASP A 87 0.71 -10.49 14.98
C ASP A 87 1.34 -9.44 14.04
N ARG A 88 2.53 -9.76 13.50
CA ARG A 88 3.23 -8.92 12.52
C ARG A 88 2.59 -9.02 11.13
N ASP A 89 1.88 -10.11 10.83
CA ASP A 89 1.20 -10.35 9.55
C ASP A 89 -0.25 -9.80 9.54
N SER A 90 -0.47 -8.64 10.15
CA SER A 90 -1.80 -8.04 10.31
C SER A 90 -1.80 -6.51 10.17
N PHE A 91 -2.98 -5.93 9.99
CA PHE A 91 -3.19 -4.48 10.05
C PHE A 91 -3.14 -4.00 11.50
N ARG A 92 -2.09 -3.25 11.83
CA ARG A 92 -1.89 -2.69 13.18
C ARG A 92 -2.24 -1.20 13.14
N ARG A 93 -3.45 -0.86 13.58
CA ARG A 93 -3.95 0.52 13.64
C ARG A 93 -3.59 1.19 14.96
N PHE A 94 -3.12 2.42 14.87
CA PHE A 94 -2.84 3.34 15.96
C PHE A 94 -3.64 4.62 15.72
N SER A 95 -4.38 5.09 16.71
CA SER A 95 -5.32 6.20 16.55
C SER A 95 -5.08 7.27 17.60
N ARG A 96 -5.23 8.53 17.21
CA ARG A 96 -5.19 9.67 18.12
C ARG A 96 -6.34 10.63 17.79
N ALA A 97 -7.14 10.96 18.80
CA ALA A 97 -8.10 12.05 18.70
C ALA A 97 -7.34 13.37 18.73
N ASN A 98 -7.66 14.27 17.80
CA ASN A 98 -7.00 15.57 17.69
C ASN A 98 -7.94 16.69 18.15
N ASN A 99 -9.19 16.69 17.67
CA ASN A 99 -10.19 17.74 17.90
C ASN A 99 -9.63 19.16 17.69
N LEU A 100 -8.90 19.36 16.60
CA LEU A 100 -8.23 20.62 16.28
C LEU A 100 -9.10 21.42 15.31
N SER A 101 -9.48 22.64 15.69
CA SER A 101 -10.14 23.58 14.79
C SER A 101 -9.09 24.32 13.96
N CYS A 102 -9.25 24.25 12.65
CA CYS A 102 -8.35 24.85 11.68
C CYS A 102 -9.16 25.60 10.60
N ARG A 103 -8.47 26.38 9.76
CA ARG A 103 -9.03 27.08 8.60
C ARG A 103 -8.15 26.82 7.39
N LEU A 104 -8.77 26.50 6.25
CA LEU A 104 -8.09 26.39 4.96
C LEU A 104 -8.42 27.63 4.15
N ASP A 105 -7.41 28.43 3.83
CA ASP A 105 -7.53 29.57 2.92
C ASP A 105 -7.24 29.09 1.51
N MET A 106 -8.17 29.29 0.59
CA MET A 106 -8.08 28.97 -0.83
C MET A 106 -8.28 30.26 -1.66
N PRO A 107 -7.91 30.30 -2.95
CA PRO A 107 -7.93 31.54 -3.73
C PRO A 107 -9.24 32.35 -3.71
N ALA A 108 -10.39 31.66 -3.72
CA ALA A 108 -11.70 32.29 -3.80
C ALA A 108 -12.42 32.44 -2.44
N GLN A 109 -12.01 31.69 -1.41
CA GLN A 109 -12.73 31.59 -0.14
C GLN A 109 -11.90 30.88 0.94
N SER A 110 -12.29 31.07 2.20
CA SER A 110 -11.78 30.31 3.35
C SER A 110 -12.82 29.34 3.87
N VAL A 111 -12.39 28.18 4.36
CA VAL A 111 -13.26 27.14 4.93
C VAL A 111 -12.77 26.73 6.31
N HIS A 112 -13.64 26.78 7.30
CA HIS A 112 -13.38 26.28 8.64
C HIS A 112 -13.63 24.77 8.71
N PHE A 113 -12.74 24.08 9.41
CA PHE A 113 -12.82 22.64 9.55
C PHE A 113 -12.22 22.16 10.86
N GLN A 114 -12.66 20.99 11.30
CA GLN A 114 -12.13 20.32 12.47
C GLN A 114 -11.42 19.03 12.06
N VAL A 115 -10.16 18.87 12.48
CA VAL A 115 -9.47 17.58 12.44
C VAL A 115 -9.93 16.74 13.62
N LEU A 116 -10.72 15.71 13.34
CA LEU A 116 -11.29 14.82 14.35
C LEU A 116 -10.23 13.88 14.91
N SER A 117 -9.56 13.13 14.02
CA SER A 117 -8.57 12.13 14.41
C SER A 117 -7.53 11.86 13.32
N THR A 118 -6.40 11.30 13.76
CA THR A 118 -5.37 10.76 12.88
C THR A 118 -5.15 9.28 13.21
N ASP A 119 -5.10 8.44 12.20
CA ASP A 119 -4.71 7.04 12.32
C ASP A 119 -3.41 6.76 11.57
N VAL A 120 -2.60 5.86 12.11
CA VAL A 120 -1.47 5.24 11.41
C VAL A 120 -1.66 3.74 11.43
N PHE A 121 -1.71 3.14 10.25
CA PHE A 121 -1.72 1.70 10.03
C PHE A 121 -0.31 1.25 9.67
N ILE A 122 0.14 0.18 10.34
CA ILE A 122 1.34 -0.54 9.96
C ILE A 122 0.90 -1.91 9.46
N CYS A 123 1.14 -2.17 8.19
CA CYS A 123 0.67 -3.34 7.46
C CYS A 123 1.86 -4.26 7.11
N PRO A 124 1.58 -5.49 6.68
CA PRO A 124 2.59 -6.36 6.08
C PRO A 124 3.13 -5.78 4.76
N PHE A 125 4.25 -6.32 4.25
CA PHE A 125 4.93 -5.86 3.03
C PHE A 125 5.50 -4.43 3.11
N GLU A 126 5.90 -4.03 4.31
CA GLU A 126 6.50 -2.73 4.57
C GLU A 126 5.62 -1.58 4.07
N LEU A 127 4.30 -1.74 4.20
CA LEU A 127 3.29 -0.76 3.80
C LEU A 127 2.63 -0.19 5.05
N GLY A 128 2.34 1.09 5.03
CA GLY A 128 1.53 1.75 6.05
C GLY A 128 0.51 2.70 5.43
N PHE A 129 -0.44 3.14 6.24
CA PHE A 129 -1.41 4.17 5.86
C PHE A 129 -1.53 5.20 6.97
N LEU A 130 -1.34 6.46 6.63
CA LEU A 130 -1.73 7.60 7.46
C LEU A 130 -3.14 8.01 7.04
N THR A 131 -4.04 8.19 7.99
CA THR A 131 -5.42 8.61 7.71
C THR A 131 -5.81 9.78 8.58
N ILE A 132 -6.42 10.80 7.99
CA ILE A 132 -6.85 12.02 8.68
C ILE A 132 -8.36 12.19 8.48
N ARG A 133 -9.12 12.27 9.57
CA ARG A 133 -10.56 12.53 9.54
C ARG A 133 -10.84 13.98 9.82
N ILE A 134 -11.63 14.59 8.95
CA ILE A 134 -12.01 15.99 9.00
C ILE A 134 -13.52 16.15 8.87
N ARG A 135 -14.04 17.16 9.54
CA ARG A 135 -15.40 17.68 9.38
C ARG A 135 -15.31 19.14 8.94
N ILE A 136 -16.07 19.52 7.91
CA ILE A 136 -16.22 20.94 7.54
C ILE A 136 -17.26 21.56 8.47
N GLU A 137 -16.95 22.73 9.04
CA GLU A 137 -17.76 23.43 10.04
C GLU A 137 -18.29 24.76 9.48
N GLU A 138 -19.10 24.67 8.43
CA GLU A 138 -19.73 25.84 7.80
C GLU A 138 -21.25 25.77 7.95
N GLU A 139 -21.88 26.87 8.36
CA GLU A 139 -23.34 26.94 8.55
C GLU A 139 -24.11 26.74 7.23
N MET A 140 -23.59 27.33 6.15
CA MET A 140 -24.08 27.12 4.79
C MET A 140 -22.92 26.64 3.94
N LEU A 141 -22.91 25.35 3.63
CA LEU A 141 -21.84 24.73 2.87
C LEU A 141 -22.31 24.37 1.44
N PRO A 142 -21.95 25.16 0.41
CA PRO A 142 -22.22 24.76 -0.97
C PRO A 142 -21.38 23.53 -1.33
N PHE A 143 -21.95 22.63 -2.12
CA PHE A 143 -21.31 21.37 -2.48
C PHE A 143 -19.94 21.57 -3.16
N SER A 144 -19.84 22.55 -4.07
CA SER A 144 -18.59 22.94 -4.76
C SER A 144 -17.48 23.34 -3.80
N VAL A 145 -17.82 23.97 -2.68
CA VAL A 145 -16.86 24.38 -1.65
C VAL A 145 -16.28 23.17 -0.94
N ALA A 146 -17.12 22.18 -0.62
CA ALA A 146 -16.67 20.93 -0.02
C ALA A 146 -15.77 20.11 -0.97
N LEU A 147 -16.10 20.09 -2.27
CA LEU A 147 -15.28 19.45 -3.29
C LEU A 147 -13.94 20.17 -3.48
N GLU A 148 -13.94 21.50 -3.55
CA GLU A 148 -12.71 22.30 -3.66
C GLU A 148 -11.81 22.09 -2.44
N PHE A 149 -12.39 22.12 -1.23
CA PHE A 149 -11.66 21.80 -0.01
C PHE A 149 -11.00 20.42 -0.08
N ALA A 150 -11.73 19.40 -0.54
CA ALA A 150 -11.21 18.05 -0.66
C ALA A 150 -10.08 17.95 -1.70
N ASP A 151 -10.19 18.64 -2.84
CA ASP A 151 -9.16 18.63 -3.88
C ASP A 151 -7.88 19.36 -3.46
N ARG A 152 -8.00 20.47 -2.71
CA ARG A 152 -6.84 21.19 -2.16
C ARG A 152 -6.20 20.43 -1.02
N PHE A 153 -6.99 19.99 -0.03
CA PHE A 153 -6.45 19.33 1.16
C PHE A 153 -5.80 17.97 0.84
N ARG A 154 -6.20 17.28 -0.23
CA ARG A 154 -5.54 16.01 -0.60
C ARG A 154 -4.19 16.19 -1.27
N THR A 155 -3.88 17.38 -1.78
CA THR A 155 -2.66 17.65 -2.55
C THR A 155 -1.54 18.00 -1.56
N LEU A 156 -0.52 17.14 -1.45
CA LEU A 156 0.51 17.29 -0.41
C LEU A 156 1.54 18.37 -0.76
N GLU A 157 2.05 18.33 -1.98
CA GLU A 157 3.00 19.30 -2.53
C GLU A 157 2.36 20.19 -3.61
N ASP A 158 2.94 21.37 -3.83
CA ASP A 158 2.41 22.36 -4.76
C ASP A 158 2.66 21.99 -6.23
N VAL A 159 1.78 21.18 -6.80
CA VAL A 159 1.85 20.78 -8.22
C VAL A 159 1.31 21.88 -9.15
N SER A 160 0.32 22.67 -8.70
CA SER A 160 -0.32 23.73 -9.49
C SER A 160 -0.15 25.14 -8.90
N TYR A 161 -0.45 26.16 -9.71
CA TYR A 161 -0.44 27.57 -9.26
C TYR A 161 -1.48 27.83 -8.16
N GLN A 162 -2.61 27.12 -8.18
CA GLN A 162 -3.65 27.27 -7.16
C GLN A 162 -3.24 26.64 -5.82
N ASP A 163 -2.45 25.57 -5.85
CA ASP A 163 -1.96 24.91 -4.62
C ASP A 163 -1.03 25.85 -3.85
N LYS A 164 -0.18 26.61 -4.55
CA LYS A 164 0.69 27.67 -3.98
C LYS A 164 -0.06 28.82 -3.30
N GLN A 165 -1.37 28.91 -3.49
CA GLN A 165 -2.24 29.91 -2.89
C GLN A 165 -3.14 29.31 -1.81
N THR A 166 -2.87 28.08 -1.39
CA THR A 166 -3.59 27.38 -0.34
C THR A 166 -2.77 27.41 0.95
N THR A 167 -3.37 27.85 2.05
CA THR A 167 -2.68 27.95 3.33
C THR A 167 -3.56 27.38 4.44
N ILE A 168 -2.98 26.57 5.33
CA ILE A 168 -3.67 26.02 6.51
C ILE A 168 -3.29 26.84 7.74
N HIS A 169 -4.31 27.35 8.44
CA HIS A 169 -4.16 27.97 9.75
C HIS A 169 -4.71 27.02 10.81
N CYS A 170 -3.89 26.67 11.80
CA CYS A 170 -4.36 25.90 12.94
C CYS A 170 -3.73 26.40 14.25
N HIS A 171 -4.58 26.89 15.15
CA HIS A 171 -4.16 27.67 16.32
C HIS A 171 -3.21 28.83 15.92
N ASP A 172 -2.05 28.93 16.56
CA ASP A 172 -1.04 29.98 16.29
C ASP A 172 -0.04 29.60 15.18
N ARG A 173 -0.34 28.57 14.39
CA ARG A 173 0.56 28.08 13.33
C ARG A 173 -0.09 28.21 11.96
N THR A 174 0.75 28.56 11.00
CA THR A 174 0.40 28.63 9.59
C THR A 174 1.28 27.66 8.83
N PHE A 175 0.68 26.91 7.90
CA PHE A 175 1.35 25.94 7.04
C PHE A 175 1.04 26.30 5.60
N GLU A 176 2.08 26.57 4.82
CA GLU A 176 1.95 26.89 3.39
C GLU A 176 1.70 25.64 2.53
N GLN A 177 1.97 24.44 3.09
CA GLN A 177 1.78 23.18 2.40
C GLN A 177 1.02 22.19 3.30
N VAL A 178 0.19 21.36 2.66
CA VAL A 178 -0.54 20.30 3.35
C VAL A 178 0.43 19.28 3.93
N GLU A 179 1.49 18.92 3.20
CA GLU A 179 2.53 18.01 3.67
C GLU A 179 3.08 18.45 5.04
N ASP A 180 3.45 19.73 5.18
CA ASP A 180 3.96 20.29 6.42
C ASP A 180 2.95 20.21 7.56
N PHE A 181 1.66 20.45 7.29
CA PHE A 181 0.61 20.27 8.27
C PHE A 181 0.48 18.79 8.69
N VAL A 182 0.51 17.88 7.73
CA VAL A 182 0.33 16.45 7.95
C VAL A 182 1.52 15.87 8.73
N PHE A 183 2.74 16.01 8.22
CA PHE A 183 3.90 15.34 8.81
C PHE A 183 4.51 16.13 9.96
N ARG A 184 4.53 17.47 9.91
CA ARG A 184 5.13 18.28 11.00
C ARG A 184 4.13 18.72 12.06
N HIS A 185 2.82 18.52 11.88
CA HIS A 185 1.84 18.80 12.94
C HIS A 185 1.08 17.57 13.39
N LEU A 186 0.44 16.84 12.47
CA LEU A 186 -0.40 15.69 12.82
C LEU A 186 0.43 14.43 13.10
N ALA A 187 1.50 14.15 12.36
CA ALA A 187 2.28 12.91 12.44
C ALA A 187 3.79 13.14 12.59
N ARG A 188 4.20 14.01 13.53
CA ARG A 188 5.60 14.48 13.75
C ARG A 188 6.69 13.40 13.83
N GLY A 189 6.34 12.18 14.24
CA GLY A 189 7.28 11.07 14.35
C GLY A 189 7.38 10.18 13.11
N LEU A 190 6.63 10.43 12.03
CA LEU A 190 6.49 9.46 10.93
C LEU A 190 7.61 9.54 9.88
N GLU A 191 8.01 10.76 9.47
CA GLU A 191 8.99 10.98 8.38
C GLU A 191 10.28 10.15 8.49
N PRO A 192 10.92 9.99 9.69
CA PRO A 192 12.18 9.24 9.78
C PRO A 192 12.06 7.76 9.40
N PHE A 193 10.85 7.21 9.38
CA PHE A 193 10.57 5.80 9.10
C PHE A 193 10.13 5.53 7.65
N LEU A 194 9.86 6.58 6.88
CA LEU A 194 9.47 6.47 5.48
C LEU A 194 10.65 6.01 4.62
N ASP A 195 10.46 5.00 3.77
CA ASP A 195 11.52 4.48 2.89
C ASP A 195 11.62 5.31 1.60
N PRO A 196 12.70 6.09 1.40
CA PRO A 196 12.88 6.84 0.17
C PRO A 196 13.46 5.99 -0.97
N SER A 197 13.81 4.72 -0.74
CA SER A 197 14.54 3.92 -1.73
C SER A 197 13.67 3.41 -2.88
N GLU A 198 12.36 3.29 -2.66
CA GLU A 198 11.42 2.98 -3.75
C GLU A 198 11.24 4.18 -4.72
N ILE A 199 11.69 5.38 -4.33
CA ILE A 199 11.68 6.64 -5.11
C ILE A 199 12.75 6.67 -6.22
N ASN A 200 13.79 5.84 -6.13
CA ASN A 200 14.98 5.89 -7.01
C ASN A 200 14.75 5.36 -8.45
N GLY A 201 13.70 5.83 -9.13
CA GLY A 201 13.40 5.51 -10.53
C GLY A 201 12.56 6.55 -11.28
N ALA A 202 11.89 7.48 -10.59
CA ALA A 202 11.10 8.54 -11.22
C ALA A 202 11.84 9.89 -11.14
N TYR A 203 11.88 10.63 -12.25
CA TYR A 203 12.51 11.95 -12.31
C TYR A 203 11.69 13.06 -11.61
N PHE A 204 10.41 12.79 -11.32
CA PHE A 204 9.46 13.80 -10.81
C PHE A 204 8.46 13.26 -9.75
N GLU A 205 8.50 11.98 -9.38
CA GLU A 205 7.59 11.40 -8.38
C GLU A 205 8.37 11.06 -7.12
N THR A 206 8.01 11.67 -5.99
CA THR A 206 8.59 11.35 -4.68
C THR A 206 7.95 10.11 -4.04
N LEU A 207 6.89 9.53 -4.61
CA LEU A 207 6.17 8.39 -4.05
C LEU A 207 5.76 7.38 -5.13
N PRO A 208 6.34 6.17 -5.15
CA PRO A 208 6.35 5.25 -6.31
C PRO A 208 5.02 4.54 -6.63
N PHE A 209 3.93 4.86 -5.93
CA PHE A 209 2.61 4.28 -6.14
C PHE A 209 1.50 5.32 -6.23
N PHE A 210 1.86 6.60 -6.37
CA PHE A 210 0.94 7.72 -6.49
C PHE A 210 1.02 8.39 -7.84
N VAL A 211 -0.15 8.76 -8.35
CA VAL A 211 -0.28 9.75 -9.40
C VAL A 211 -0.29 11.11 -8.70
N ASP A 212 0.71 11.95 -8.96
CA ASP A 212 0.77 13.37 -8.60
C ASP A 212 0.73 13.71 -7.09
N GLU A 213 1.30 12.88 -6.19
CA GLU A 213 1.50 13.21 -4.75
C GLU A 213 0.21 13.58 -3.98
N ARG A 214 -0.92 13.00 -4.40
CA ARG A 214 -2.25 13.26 -3.81
C ARG A 214 -2.71 12.13 -2.89
N MET A 215 -3.28 12.47 -1.74
CA MET A 215 -3.98 11.53 -0.86
C MET A 215 -5.28 11.04 -1.51
N LEU A 216 -5.68 9.81 -1.17
CA LEU A 216 -7.02 9.30 -1.50
C LEU A 216 -8.06 9.95 -0.59
N VAL A 217 -9.26 10.18 -1.11
CA VAL A 217 -10.35 10.83 -0.37
C VAL A 217 -11.54 9.89 -0.22
N GLN A 218 -11.86 9.54 1.03
CA GLN A 218 -13.16 8.98 1.37
C GLN A 218 -14.07 10.10 1.88
N ALA A 219 -15.27 10.24 1.34
CA ALA A 219 -16.14 11.36 1.66
C ALA A 219 -17.60 10.95 1.90
N PHE A 220 -18.28 11.66 2.80
CA PHE A 220 -19.74 11.63 2.92
C PHE A 220 -20.28 13.04 2.72
N TYR A 221 -21.21 13.18 1.78
CA TYR A 221 -21.90 14.42 1.45
C TYR A 221 -23.40 14.24 1.68
N GLY A 222 -23.90 14.82 2.78
CA GLY A 222 -25.31 14.88 3.13
C GLY A 222 -25.94 16.16 2.57
N PHE A 223 -26.82 16.01 1.58
CA PHE A 223 -27.47 17.10 0.86
C PHE A 223 -28.72 17.58 1.59
N ASP A 224 -28.90 18.89 1.65
CA ASP A 224 -30.16 19.46 2.10
C ASP A 224 -31.30 19.03 1.17
N ARG A 225 -32.42 18.61 1.76
CA ARG A 225 -33.61 18.27 0.99
C ARG A 225 -34.22 19.53 0.40
N ARG A 226 -34.16 19.66 -0.92
CA ARG A 226 -34.96 20.63 -1.67
C ARG A 226 -36.36 20.07 -1.95
N GLU A 227 -37.35 20.96 -1.99
CA GLU A 227 -38.74 20.61 -2.32
C GLU A 227 -38.89 19.98 -3.70
N ASP A 228 -37.91 20.15 -4.59
CA ASP A 228 -37.92 19.58 -5.92
C ASP A 228 -37.57 18.07 -5.94
N THR A 229 -38.33 17.34 -6.75
CA THR A 229 -38.50 15.87 -6.72
C THR A 229 -37.43 15.07 -7.45
N GLY A 230 -36.45 15.74 -8.06
CA GLY A 230 -35.34 15.08 -8.75
C GLY A 230 -34.33 14.47 -7.79
N GLY A 231 -33.92 13.22 -8.04
CA GLY A 231 -32.82 12.57 -7.33
C GLY A 231 -31.47 13.29 -7.49
N ILE A 232 -30.41 12.73 -6.92
CA ILE A 232 -29.05 13.28 -7.11
C ILE A 232 -28.63 13.12 -8.58
N SER A 233 -28.41 14.24 -9.28
CA SER A 233 -28.12 14.26 -10.71
C SER A 233 -26.77 13.60 -11.05
N GLU A 234 -26.62 13.15 -12.30
CA GLU A 234 -25.36 12.56 -12.79
C GLU A 234 -24.21 13.55 -12.77
N ALA A 235 -24.49 14.82 -13.06
CA ALA A 235 -23.48 15.88 -12.95
C ALA A 235 -22.95 15.99 -11.52
N LEU A 236 -23.81 15.99 -10.50
CA LEU A 236 -23.37 16.03 -9.09
C LEU A 236 -22.60 14.76 -8.70
N ARG A 237 -23.04 13.59 -9.14
CA ARG A 237 -22.35 12.31 -8.93
C ARG A 237 -20.95 12.30 -9.55
N TYR A 238 -20.84 12.77 -10.79
CA TYR A 238 -19.56 12.88 -11.49
C TYR A 238 -18.61 13.84 -10.78
N ARG A 239 -19.09 15.04 -10.45
CA ARG A 239 -18.30 16.06 -9.73
C ARG A 239 -17.80 15.54 -8.39
N ALA A 240 -18.62 14.78 -7.64
CA ALA A 240 -18.22 14.18 -6.38
C ALA A 240 -17.10 13.14 -6.53
N SER A 241 -17.13 12.38 -7.63
CA SER A 241 -16.10 11.39 -7.95
C SER A 241 -14.79 12.07 -8.32
N GLN A 242 -14.84 13.10 -9.17
CA GLN A 242 -13.65 13.82 -9.66
C GLN A 242 -13.13 14.90 -8.70
N LEU A 243 -13.90 15.25 -7.67
CA LEU A 243 -13.68 16.42 -6.80
C LEU A 243 -13.68 17.75 -7.58
N ASP A 244 -14.58 17.86 -8.56
CA ASP A 244 -14.75 19.08 -9.36
C ASP A 244 -15.42 20.19 -8.53
N GLY A 245 -14.60 20.95 -7.80
CA GLY A 245 -14.99 22.05 -6.94
C GLY A 245 -15.25 23.35 -7.70
N LEU A 246 -14.32 24.29 -7.58
CA LEU A 246 -14.44 25.66 -8.06
C LEU A 246 -13.41 25.99 -9.14
N THR A 247 -13.75 26.88 -10.05
CA THR A 247 -12.78 27.52 -10.95
C THR A 247 -11.95 28.57 -10.18
N PRO A 248 -10.84 29.09 -10.74
CA PRO A 248 -10.11 30.23 -10.16
C PRO A 248 -10.99 31.46 -9.88
N GLU A 249 -12.09 31.63 -10.63
CA GLU A 249 -13.05 32.71 -10.45
C GLU A 249 -14.11 32.42 -9.37
N GLY A 250 -14.02 31.28 -8.69
CA GLY A 250 -14.94 30.88 -7.62
C GLY A 250 -16.29 30.34 -8.10
N LYS A 251 -16.39 29.87 -9.35
CA LYS A 251 -17.62 29.29 -9.90
C LYS A 251 -17.61 27.75 -9.83
N PRO A 252 -18.75 27.09 -9.62
CA PRO A 252 -18.87 25.63 -9.76
C PRO A 252 -18.43 25.18 -11.15
N HIS A 253 -17.63 24.11 -11.21
CA HIS A 253 -17.15 23.57 -12.48
C HIS A 253 -17.37 22.05 -12.58
N ILE A 254 -17.27 21.55 -13.81
CA ILE A 254 -17.23 20.13 -14.13
C ILE A 254 -16.10 19.90 -15.14
N SER A 255 -15.32 18.85 -14.97
CA SER A 255 -14.14 18.58 -15.79
C SER A 255 -14.47 17.94 -17.15
N ALA A 256 -15.68 17.39 -17.32
CA ALA A 256 -16.19 16.84 -18.57
C ALA A 256 -17.35 17.66 -19.16
N SER A 257 -17.36 17.85 -20.48
CA SER A 257 -18.41 18.59 -21.20
C SER A 257 -19.42 17.70 -21.93
N ASP A 258 -19.08 16.44 -22.22
CA ASP A 258 -19.95 15.51 -22.97
C ASP A 258 -20.92 14.80 -22.01
N PRO A 259 -22.25 15.01 -22.12
CA PRO A 259 -23.22 14.34 -21.28
C PRO A 259 -23.20 12.80 -21.42
N GLY A 260 -22.94 12.27 -22.62
CA GLY A 260 -22.90 10.82 -22.83
C GLY A 260 -21.75 10.16 -22.08
N TYR A 261 -20.58 10.82 -22.08
CA TYR A 261 -19.44 10.40 -21.28
C TYR A 261 -19.75 10.42 -19.78
N ILE A 262 -20.40 11.48 -19.28
CA ILE A 262 -20.76 11.61 -17.85
C ILE A 262 -21.73 10.48 -17.44
N GLU A 263 -22.72 10.17 -18.27
CA GLU A 263 -23.68 9.09 -18.02
C GLU A 263 -22.98 7.74 -17.94
N ASP A 264 -22.16 7.40 -18.96
CA ASP A 264 -21.43 6.12 -19.01
C ASP A 264 -20.44 6.00 -17.85
N TYR A 265 -19.73 7.08 -17.52
CA TYR A 265 -18.84 7.13 -16.36
C TYR A 265 -19.61 6.84 -15.07
N CYS A 266 -20.74 7.51 -14.85
CA CYS A 266 -21.57 7.30 -13.67
C CYS A 266 -22.11 5.88 -13.62
N ARG A 267 -22.48 5.28 -14.76
CA ARG A 267 -22.95 3.90 -14.83
C ARG A 267 -21.88 2.89 -14.41
N GLU A 268 -20.62 3.15 -14.75
CA GLU A 268 -19.51 2.26 -14.42
C GLU A 268 -19.01 2.43 -12.97
N HIS A 269 -18.98 3.67 -12.47
CA HIS A 269 -18.32 4.03 -11.20
C HIS A 269 -19.31 4.20 -10.04
N SER A 270 -20.62 4.14 -10.28
CA SER A 270 -21.64 4.25 -9.24
C SER A 270 -22.18 2.91 -8.76
N TYR A 271 -22.39 2.81 -7.46
CA TYR A 271 -23.23 1.81 -6.83
C TYR A 271 -24.54 2.45 -6.38
N SER A 272 -25.64 2.05 -7.01
CA SER A 272 -26.92 2.76 -6.99
C SER A 272 -28.06 2.00 -6.30
N ARG A 273 -27.75 1.06 -5.39
CA ARG A 273 -28.75 0.20 -4.73
C ARG A 273 -29.87 0.98 -4.03
N TRP A 274 -29.57 2.19 -3.55
CA TRP A 274 -30.50 3.08 -2.84
C TRP A 274 -30.83 4.36 -3.63
N GLY A 275 -30.62 4.35 -4.94
CA GLY A 275 -31.09 5.43 -5.80
C GLY A 275 -32.62 5.57 -5.72
N PRO A 276 -33.17 6.79 -5.82
CA PRO A 276 -32.52 8.06 -6.18
C PRO A 276 -31.90 8.85 -5.02
N GLU A 277 -31.99 8.34 -3.79
CA GLU A 277 -31.66 9.09 -2.58
C GLU A 277 -30.20 8.96 -2.13
N THR A 278 -29.56 7.83 -2.42
CA THR A 278 -28.18 7.56 -2.00
C THR A 278 -27.39 6.81 -3.05
N TYR A 279 -26.20 7.32 -3.33
CA TYR A 279 -25.26 6.76 -4.30
C TYR A 279 -23.87 6.69 -3.69
N TYR A 280 -23.16 5.61 -4.02
CA TYR A 280 -21.72 5.51 -3.74
C TYR A 280 -20.97 5.65 -5.05
N MET A 281 -20.04 6.59 -5.12
CA MET A 281 -19.15 6.76 -6.26
C MET A 281 -17.76 6.29 -5.87
N THR A 282 -17.09 5.61 -6.79
CA THR A 282 -15.73 5.13 -6.59
C THR A 282 -14.91 5.38 -7.84
N ASN A 283 -13.75 6.01 -7.70
CA ASN A 283 -12.71 6.02 -8.72
C ASN A 283 -11.35 5.69 -8.08
N GLU A 284 -10.25 5.88 -8.80
CA GLU A 284 -8.91 5.55 -8.28
C GLU A 284 -8.43 6.44 -7.13
N GLN A 285 -9.03 7.63 -6.97
CA GLN A 285 -8.60 8.65 -5.99
C GLN A 285 -9.68 8.92 -4.93
N THR A 286 -10.94 8.55 -5.18
CA THR A 286 -12.07 8.89 -4.34
C THR A 286 -13.02 7.72 -4.11
N PHE A 287 -13.57 7.67 -2.90
CA PHE A 287 -14.70 6.84 -2.55
C PHE A 287 -15.70 7.66 -1.75
N CYS A 288 -16.79 8.09 -2.37
CA CYS A 288 -17.73 9.00 -1.73
C CYS A 288 -19.16 8.47 -1.69
N CYS A 289 -19.87 8.82 -0.63
CA CYS A 289 -21.29 8.58 -0.46
C CYS A 289 -22.03 9.91 -0.56
N LEU A 290 -22.94 10.01 -1.53
CA LEU A 290 -23.83 11.14 -1.69
C LEU A 290 -25.21 10.72 -1.21
N SER A 291 -25.83 11.49 -0.30
CA SER A 291 -27.11 11.12 0.27
C SER A 291 -28.02 12.33 0.54
N ARG A 292 -29.31 12.18 0.26
CA ARG A 292 -30.40 13.09 0.70
C ARG A 292 -31.14 12.55 1.95
N ALA A 293 -30.53 11.59 2.64
CA ALA A 293 -31.08 10.95 3.81
C ALA A 293 -31.29 11.93 4.97
N GLU A 294 -32.35 11.70 5.76
CA GLU A 294 -32.58 12.43 7.00
C GLU A 294 -31.45 12.19 8.02
N PRO A 295 -31.22 13.09 8.99
CA PRO A 295 -30.08 13.04 9.91
C PRO A 295 -29.86 11.68 10.60
N GLY A 296 -30.94 10.99 10.99
CA GLY A 296 -30.84 9.67 11.62
C GLY A 296 -30.27 8.59 10.68
N LEU A 297 -30.71 8.56 9.42
CA LEU A 297 -30.19 7.63 8.42
C LEU A 297 -28.80 8.07 7.93
N ALA A 298 -28.56 9.37 7.76
CA ALA A 298 -27.24 9.91 7.45
C ALA A 298 -26.18 9.47 8.47
N THR A 299 -26.52 9.49 9.77
CA THR A 299 -25.64 9.00 10.84
C THR A 299 -25.28 7.52 10.66
N GLN A 300 -26.25 6.67 10.27
CA GLN A 300 -25.98 5.25 10.01
C GLN A 300 -25.05 5.05 8.80
N LEU A 301 -25.26 5.81 7.73
CA LEU A 301 -24.42 5.77 6.53
C LEU A 301 -22.98 6.22 6.85
N VAL A 302 -22.82 7.29 7.63
CA VAL A 302 -21.50 7.76 8.09
C VAL A 302 -20.80 6.69 8.94
N ASN A 303 -21.51 6.08 9.90
CA ASN A 303 -20.95 5.02 10.73
C ASN A 303 -20.48 3.81 9.89
N GLN A 304 -21.19 3.49 8.80
CA GLN A 304 -20.77 2.47 7.85
C GLN A 304 -19.54 2.87 7.02
N MET A 305 -19.50 4.14 6.60
CA MET A 305 -18.35 4.70 5.90
C MET A 305 -17.10 4.64 6.77
N TYR A 306 -17.14 5.08 8.02
CA TYR A 306 -15.99 5.02 8.95
C TYR A 306 -15.67 3.62 9.48
N GLY A 307 -16.63 2.71 9.43
CA GLY A 307 -16.50 1.32 9.87
C GLY A 307 -16.22 0.36 8.73
N GLU A 308 -17.24 -0.41 8.36
CA GLU A 308 -17.07 -1.56 7.46
C GLU A 308 -16.50 -1.16 6.09
N TYR A 309 -16.98 -0.06 5.50
CA TYR A 309 -16.58 0.32 4.14
C TYR A 309 -15.18 0.93 4.10
N TYR A 310 -14.75 1.62 5.15
CA TYR A 310 -13.38 2.11 5.26
C TYR A 310 -12.36 0.97 5.25
N TYR A 311 -12.58 -0.10 6.02
CA TYR A 311 -11.67 -1.25 5.99
C TYR A 311 -11.70 -1.99 4.64
N GLY A 312 -12.85 -1.97 3.94
CA GLY A 312 -12.96 -2.53 2.59
C GLY A 312 -12.16 -1.71 1.57
N LEU A 313 -12.20 -0.38 1.69
CA LEU A 313 -11.38 0.55 0.91
C LEU A 313 -9.89 0.34 1.20
N LEU A 314 -9.47 0.34 2.47
CA LEU A 314 -8.08 0.11 2.86
C LEU A 314 -7.54 -1.22 2.33
N LEU A 315 -8.33 -2.29 2.43
CA LEU A 315 -7.94 -3.60 1.92
C LEU A 315 -7.80 -3.60 0.41
N SER A 316 -8.68 -2.90 -0.31
CA SER A 316 -8.61 -2.77 -1.77
C SER A 316 -7.35 -2.00 -2.20
N ILE A 317 -7.01 -0.91 -1.51
CA ILE A 317 -5.79 -0.12 -1.75
C ILE A 317 -4.55 -0.96 -1.41
N PHE A 318 -4.56 -1.65 -0.26
CA PHE A 318 -3.49 -2.55 0.14
C PHE A 318 -3.21 -3.62 -0.91
N HIS A 319 -4.26 -4.26 -1.46
CA HIS A 319 -4.11 -5.23 -2.54
C HIS A 319 -3.44 -4.60 -3.76
N LYS A 320 -3.92 -3.44 -4.24
CA LYS A 320 -3.34 -2.73 -5.39
C LYS A 320 -1.84 -2.45 -5.18
N ILE A 321 -1.48 -1.81 -4.05
CA ILE A 321 -0.10 -1.40 -3.79
C ILE A 321 0.83 -2.61 -3.65
N VAL A 322 0.42 -3.65 -2.92
CA VAL A 322 1.26 -4.85 -2.77
C VAL A 322 1.46 -5.55 -4.11
N LEU A 323 0.41 -5.65 -4.94
CA LEU A 323 0.52 -6.24 -6.28
C LEU A 323 1.47 -5.45 -7.18
N LEU A 324 1.37 -4.12 -7.18
CA LEU A 324 2.29 -3.24 -7.91
C LEU A 324 3.73 -3.37 -7.41
N LYS A 325 3.93 -3.46 -6.08
CA LYS A 325 5.24 -3.68 -5.48
C LYS A 325 5.85 -5.02 -5.91
N LEU A 326 5.06 -6.09 -5.94
CA LEU A 326 5.50 -7.41 -6.42
C LEU A 326 5.86 -7.39 -7.92
N ALA A 327 5.06 -6.70 -8.73
CA ALA A 327 5.34 -6.51 -10.16
C ALA A 327 6.61 -5.69 -10.40
N ASN A 328 6.83 -4.62 -9.63
CA ASN A 328 8.06 -3.80 -9.69
C ASN A 328 9.29 -4.60 -9.23
N MET A 329 9.18 -5.39 -8.16
CA MET A 329 10.25 -6.31 -7.75
C MET A 329 10.61 -7.27 -8.88
N HIS A 330 9.61 -7.84 -9.57
CA HIS A 330 9.85 -8.71 -10.71
C HIS A 330 10.60 -8.00 -11.85
N SER A 331 10.18 -6.78 -12.23
CA SER A 331 10.77 -6.06 -13.36
C SER A 331 12.24 -5.67 -13.14
N ARG A 332 12.67 -5.53 -11.87
CA ARG A 332 14.05 -5.21 -11.50
C ARG A 332 14.99 -6.43 -11.47
N LEU A 333 14.45 -7.65 -11.46
CA LEU A 333 15.27 -8.86 -11.37
C LEU A 333 16.16 -9.03 -12.60
N ARG A 334 17.49 -9.10 -12.37
CA ARG A 334 18.43 -9.50 -13.42
C ARG A 334 18.57 -11.01 -13.40
N ILE A 335 18.04 -11.64 -14.44
CA ILE A 335 17.93 -13.11 -14.65
C ILE A 335 19.21 -13.90 -14.34
N ASN A 336 20.41 -13.29 -14.38
CA ASN A 336 21.68 -13.98 -14.21
C ASN A 336 22.34 -13.85 -12.81
N HIS A 337 21.87 -12.98 -11.91
CA HIS A 337 22.61 -12.67 -10.66
C HIS A 337 21.78 -12.71 -9.35
N ASP A 338 20.44 -12.68 -9.41
CA ASP A 338 19.62 -12.35 -8.23
C ASP A 338 18.82 -13.55 -7.67
N TYR A 339 19.47 -14.69 -7.43
CA TYR A 339 18.77 -15.92 -6.93
C TYR A 339 18.07 -15.71 -5.58
N ASP A 340 18.73 -15.04 -4.64
CA ASP A 340 18.17 -14.76 -3.31
C ASP A 340 16.91 -13.86 -3.44
N GLU A 341 16.88 -12.97 -4.44
CA GLU A 341 15.72 -12.10 -4.69
C GLU A 341 14.58 -12.82 -5.41
N ILE A 342 14.89 -13.76 -6.32
CA ILE A 342 13.89 -14.66 -6.90
C ILE A 342 13.21 -15.48 -5.80
N GLU A 343 13.98 -16.08 -4.88
CA GLU A 343 13.41 -16.83 -3.75
C GLU A 343 12.57 -15.93 -2.83
N LYS A 344 13.05 -14.70 -2.54
CA LYS A 344 12.28 -13.70 -1.78
C LYS A 344 10.97 -13.36 -2.47
N LEU A 345 10.98 -13.12 -3.79
CA LEU A 345 9.80 -12.74 -4.55
C LEU A 345 8.77 -13.88 -4.62
N ILE A 346 9.20 -15.12 -4.90
CA ILE A 346 8.33 -16.31 -4.84
C ILE A 346 7.68 -16.44 -3.46
N PHE A 347 8.46 -16.24 -2.39
CA PHE A 347 7.94 -16.29 -1.03
C PHE A 347 6.89 -15.20 -0.77
N LEU A 348 7.17 -13.95 -1.17
CA LEU A 348 6.25 -12.82 -0.98
C LEU A 348 4.94 -12.99 -1.77
N ILE A 349 5.00 -13.43 -3.04
CA ILE A 349 3.80 -13.70 -3.84
C ILE A 349 2.95 -14.81 -3.19
N ASN A 350 3.57 -15.90 -2.76
CA ASN A 350 2.86 -16.98 -2.07
C ASN A 350 2.27 -16.53 -0.74
N LYS A 351 3.01 -15.73 0.05
CA LYS A 351 2.51 -15.15 1.30
C LYS A 351 1.29 -14.27 1.04
N PHE A 352 1.35 -13.40 0.03
CA PHE A 352 0.23 -12.52 -0.35
C PHE A 352 -1.00 -13.33 -0.76
N SER A 353 -0.83 -14.27 -1.69
CA SER A 353 -1.90 -15.13 -2.20
C SER A 353 -2.56 -15.96 -1.10
N ALA A 354 -1.76 -16.56 -0.19
CA ALA A 354 -2.28 -17.47 0.82
C ALA A 354 -2.91 -16.78 2.04
N LYS A 355 -2.43 -15.58 2.42
CA LYS A 355 -2.87 -14.92 3.67
C LYS A 355 -3.70 -13.65 3.46
N PHE A 356 -3.56 -12.97 2.33
CA PHE A 356 -4.09 -11.63 2.16
C PHE A 356 -5.08 -11.49 0.99
N TYR A 357 -5.00 -12.34 -0.02
CA TYR A 357 -5.82 -12.22 -1.22
C TYR A 357 -6.92 -13.29 -1.31
N PHE A 358 -8.10 -12.98 -0.74
CA PHE A 358 -9.29 -13.81 -0.85
C PHE A 358 -10.36 -13.13 -1.71
N LEU A 359 -11.13 -13.91 -2.47
CA LEU A 359 -12.21 -13.38 -3.32
C LEU A 359 -13.42 -12.93 -2.49
N GLU A 360 -13.78 -13.71 -1.48
CA GLU A 360 -14.87 -13.37 -0.56
C GLU A 360 -14.28 -12.99 0.80
N LEU A 361 -14.48 -11.75 1.23
CA LEU A 361 -13.94 -11.21 2.48
C LEU A 361 -15.03 -10.68 3.40
N ILE A 362 -16.16 -10.24 2.83
CA ILE A 362 -17.27 -9.61 3.55
C ILE A 362 -18.50 -10.52 3.48
N SER A 363 -19.09 -10.79 4.64
CA SER A 363 -20.25 -11.69 4.81
C SER A 363 -21.57 -11.01 4.43
N GLN A 364 -21.68 -9.70 4.65
CA GLN A 364 -22.89 -8.92 4.38
C GLN A 364 -23.00 -8.58 2.88
N SER A 365 -24.17 -8.83 2.27
CA SER A 365 -24.40 -8.59 0.83
C SER A 365 -24.06 -7.15 0.40
N GLN A 366 -24.49 -6.14 1.16
CA GLN A 366 -24.24 -4.73 0.82
C GLN A 366 -22.75 -4.38 0.82
N GLY A 367 -22.03 -4.74 1.90
CA GLY A 367 -20.59 -4.50 1.97
C GLY A 367 -19.81 -5.31 0.92
N ARG A 368 -20.28 -6.52 0.61
CA ARG A 368 -19.70 -7.35 -0.45
C ARG A 368 -19.81 -6.68 -1.82
N GLU A 369 -20.99 -6.14 -2.16
CA GLU A 369 -21.21 -5.42 -3.43
C GLU A 369 -20.32 -4.18 -3.56
N ILE A 370 -20.22 -3.36 -2.50
CA ILE A 370 -19.32 -2.20 -2.47
C ILE A 370 -17.85 -2.61 -2.62
N PHE A 371 -17.43 -3.68 -1.93
CA PHE A 371 -16.07 -4.18 -2.02
C PHE A 371 -15.73 -4.74 -3.40
N PHE A 372 -16.68 -5.40 -4.07
CA PHE A 372 -16.52 -5.79 -5.47
C PHE A 372 -16.36 -4.58 -6.38
N GLN A 373 -17.15 -3.53 -6.17
CA GLN A 373 -17.03 -2.28 -6.93
C GLN A 373 -15.64 -1.64 -6.73
N LEU A 374 -15.16 -1.56 -5.48
CA LEU A 374 -13.81 -1.08 -5.17
C LEU A 374 -12.74 -1.90 -5.90
N ARG A 375 -12.76 -3.23 -5.77
CA ARG A 375 -11.77 -4.10 -6.47
C ARG A 375 -11.79 -3.95 -7.98
N LYS A 376 -12.98 -3.80 -8.56
CA LYS A 376 -13.14 -3.59 -10.01
C LYS A 376 -12.46 -2.30 -10.42
N VAL A 377 -12.76 -1.19 -9.75
CA VAL A 377 -12.20 0.14 -10.05
C VAL A 377 -10.69 0.18 -9.84
N TYR A 378 -10.17 -0.44 -8.77
CA TYR A 378 -8.72 -0.51 -8.53
C TYR A 378 -7.98 -1.52 -9.42
N GLY A 379 -8.69 -2.31 -10.23
CA GLY A 379 -8.07 -3.29 -11.14
C GLY A 379 -7.38 -4.46 -10.45
N ASN A 380 -7.74 -4.75 -9.18
CA ASN A 380 -7.02 -5.70 -8.33
C ASN A 380 -6.95 -7.10 -8.94
N ASP A 381 -8.03 -7.57 -9.56
CA ASP A 381 -8.10 -8.91 -10.16
C ASP A 381 -7.19 -9.04 -11.38
N ALA A 382 -7.10 -8.00 -12.22
CA ALA A 382 -6.21 -8.00 -13.37
C ALA A 382 -4.73 -8.01 -12.92
N LEU A 383 -4.38 -7.16 -11.95
CA LEU A 383 -3.02 -7.10 -11.38
C LEU A 383 -2.62 -8.43 -10.71
N PHE A 384 -3.56 -9.09 -10.03
CA PHE A 384 -3.27 -10.37 -9.39
C PHE A 384 -2.98 -11.48 -10.39
N GLU A 385 -3.72 -11.54 -11.50
CA GLU A 385 -3.45 -12.51 -12.56
C GLU A 385 -2.08 -12.27 -13.23
N GLU A 386 -1.68 -11.00 -13.43
CA GLU A 386 -0.33 -10.66 -13.92
C GLU A 386 0.77 -11.16 -12.97
N VAL A 387 0.62 -10.95 -11.66
CA VAL A 387 1.57 -11.41 -10.65
C VAL A 387 1.61 -12.95 -10.57
N LYS A 388 0.49 -13.64 -10.78
CA LYS A 388 0.47 -15.12 -10.87
C LYS A 388 1.20 -15.64 -12.10
N MET A 389 1.04 -15.01 -13.26
CA MET A 389 1.77 -15.39 -14.46
C MET A 389 3.28 -15.25 -14.23
N THR A 390 3.68 -14.14 -13.61
CA THR A 390 5.06 -13.90 -13.17
C THR A 390 5.59 -15.00 -12.25
N LEU A 391 4.78 -15.49 -11.30
CA LEU A 391 5.18 -16.58 -10.39
C LEU A 391 5.57 -17.86 -11.14
N ASN A 392 4.82 -18.22 -12.18
CA ASN A 392 5.12 -19.39 -13.00
C ASN A 392 6.45 -19.23 -13.74
N ASP A 393 6.73 -18.03 -14.26
CA ASP A 393 7.99 -17.74 -14.92
C ASP A 393 9.18 -17.83 -13.95
N LEU A 394 9.03 -17.30 -12.73
CA LEU A 394 10.05 -17.37 -11.68
C LEU A 394 10.41 -18.80 -11.31
N PHE A 395 9.42 -19.70 -11.20
CA PHE A 395 9.68 -21.13 -10.95
C PHE A 395 10.45 -21.77 -12.11
N GLN A 396 10.07 -21.51 -13.36
CA GLN A 396 10.81 -22.03 -14.52
C GLN A 396 12.25 -21.51 -14.57
N TYR A 397 12.48 -20.26 -14.19
CA TYR A 397 13.82 -19.70 -14.09
C TYR A 397 14.64 -20.37 -12.98
N GLN A 398 14.04 -20.59 -11.81
CA GLN A 398 14.69 -21.30 -10.71
C GLN A 398 15.13 -22.71 -11.13
N ASP A 399 14.26 -23.46 -11.81
CA ASP A 399 14.55 -24.81 -12.30
C ASP A 399 15.67 -24.82 -13.34
N LYS A 400 15.59 -23.95 -14.35
CA LYS A 400 16.63 -23.81 -15.40
C LYS A 400 17.99 -23.44 -14.79
N PHE A 401 18.00 -22.55 -13.80
CA PHE A 401 19.23 -22.14 -13.14
C PHE A 401 19.83 -23.26 -12.28
N GLN A 402 18.99 -23.99 -11.53
CA GLN A 402 19.45 -25.16 -10.77
C GLN A 402 20.03 -26.24 -11.69
N ALA A 403 19.39 -26.49 -12.84
CA ALA A 403 19.92 -27.40 -13.85
C ALA A 403 21.29 -26.93 -14.37
N LYS A 404 21.43 -25.66 -14.78
CA LYS A 404 22.71 -25.10 -15.24
C LYS A 404 23.82 -25.19 -14.18
N ARG A 405 23.48 -24.95 -12.90
CA ARG A 405 24.43 -25.09 -11.79
C ARG A 405 24.86 -26.54 -11.59
N ARG A 406 23.93 -27.50 -11.66
CA ARG A 406 24.22 -28.93 -11.60
C ARG A 406 25.13 -29.35 -12.75
N ASP A 407 24.84 -28.89 -13.96
CA ASP A 407 25.65 -29.20 -15.16
C ASP A 407 27.05 -28.59 -15.07
N THR A 408 27.17 -27.37 -14.52
CA THR A 408 28.48 -26.73 -14.27
C THR A 408 29.29 -27.52 -13.23
N LEU A 409 28.66 -27.97 -12.14
CA LEU A 409 29.32 -28.81 -11.13
C LEU A 409 29.74 -30.17 -11.72
N LEU A 410 28.90 -30.79 -12.54
CA LEU A 410 29.22 -32.02 -13.26
C LEU A 410 30.38 -31.81 -14.25
N MET A 411 30.40 -30.70 -14.98
CA MET A 411 31.51 -30.35 -15.88
C MET A 411 32.81 -30.17 -15.08
N ILE A 412 32.79 -29.43 -13.97
CA ILE A 412 33.95 -29.26 -13.08
C ILE A 412 34.43 -30.63 -12.58
N LEU A 413 33.51 -31.46 -12.08
CA LEU A 413 33.84 -32.81 -11.60
C LEU A 413 34.40 -33.68 -12.72
N THR A 414 33.86 -33.58 -13.94
CA THR A 414 34.31 -34.34 -15.12
C THR A 414 35.70 -33.89 -15.54
N VAL A 415 35.96 -32.58 -15.61
CA VAL A 415 37.30 -32.04 -15.88
C VAL A 415 38.28 -32.54 -14.82
N PHE A 416 37.93 -32.47 -13.53
CA PHE A 416 38.78 -33.00 -12.47
C PHE A 416 38.98 -34.52 -12.57
N THR A 417 37.95 -35.29 -12.94
CA THR A 417 38.06 -36.75 -13.09
C THR A 417 38.92 -37.14 -14.29
N VAL A 418 38.76 -36.45 -15.43
CA VAL A 418 39.58 -36.67 -16.63
C VAL A 418 41.02 -36.30 -16.38
N VAL A 419 41.25 -35.14 -15.77
CA VAL A 419 42.59 -34.65 -15.47
C VAL A 419 43.24 -35.53 -14.38
N SER A 420 42.52 -35.89 -13.32
CA SER A 420 43.00 -36.86 -12.32
C SER A 420 43.15 -38.28 -12.88
N GLY A 421 42.41 -38.65 -13.92
CA GLY A 421 42.52 -39.95 -14.59
C GLY A 421 43.73 -40.04 -15.50
N ILE A 422 44.00 -38.98 -16.26
CA ILE A 422 45.18 -38.83 -17.13
C ILE A 422 46.47 -38.75 -16.29
N TYR A 423 46.46 -37.98 -15.21
CA TYR A 423 47.68 -37.70 -14.42
C TYR A 423 47.82 -38.53 -13.15
N GLY A 424 46.72 -39.00 -12.56
CA GLY A 424 46.73 -39.64 -11.24
C GLY A 424 46.91 -41.16 -11.26
N MET A 425 46.46 -41.87 -12.30
CA MET A 425 46.45 -43.34 -12.27
C MET A 425 47.81 -44.01 -12.46
N ASN A 426 48.86 -43.31 -12.90
CA ASN A 426 50.13 -43.97 -13.24
C ASN A 426 51.41 -43.32 -12.68
N GLN A 427 51.32 -42.17 -11.98
CA GLN A 427 52.53 -41.40 -11.61
C GLN A 427 52.58 -40.83 -10.19
N VAL A 428 51.45 -40.52 -9.53
CA VAL A 428 51.50 -39.75 -8.26
C VAL A 428 50.65 -40.37 -7.13
N ILE A 429 49.58 -41.11 -7.45
CA ILE A 429 48.67 -41.66 -6.42
C ILE A 429 49.26 -42.90 -5.70
N GLU A 430 50.13 -43.68 -6.36
CA GLU A 430 50.82 -44.80 -5.70
C GLU A 430 51.84 -44.31 -4.66
N ASP A 431 52.57 -43.23 -4.94
CA ASP A 431 53.54 -42.64 -4.00
C ASP A 431 52.88 -41.93 -2.81
N LEU A 432 51.62 -41.55 -2.93
CA LEU A 432 50.80 -40.99 -1.83
C LEU A 432 50.12 -42.07 -0.96
N LYS A 433 50.18 -43.36 -1.35
CA LYS A 433 49.65 -44.48 -0.56
C LYS A 433 50.71 -45.02 0.40
N GLY A 434 50.73 -44.52 1.63
CA GLY A 434 51.57 -45.07 2.71
C GLY A 434 52.32 -43.99 3.51
N LYS A 435 53.49 -44.34 4.06
CA LYS A 435 54.38 -43.35 4.71
C LYS A 435 55.02 -42.49 3.61
N ILE A 436 54.77 -41.19 3.65
CA ILE A 436 55.27 -40.23 2.65
C ILE A 436 56.80 -40.17 2.71
N GLU A 437 57.47 -40.74 1.71
CA GLU A 437 58.92 -40.67 1.55
C GLU A 437 59.30 -39.39 0.79
N TRP A 438 59.52 -38.30 1.54
CA TRP A 438 59.86 -36.97 1.02
C TRP A 438 61.10 -36.93 0.11
N SER A 439 61.96 -37.94 0.19
CA SER A 439 63.14 -38.08 -0.68
C SER A 439 62.80 -38.40 -2.13
N LYS A 440 61.67 -39.08 -2.42
CA LYS A 440 61.25 -39.41 -3.80
C LYS A 440 60.61 -38.24 -4.55
N MET A 441 59.97 -37.31 -3.83
CA MET A 441 59.40 -36.11 -4.44
C MET A 441 60.46 -35.19 -5.08
N LEU A 442 61.72 -35.26 -4.63
CA LEU A 442 62.82 -34.47 -5.20
C LEU A 442 63.31 -35.01 -6.56
N GLU A 443 62.99 -36.26 -6.92
CA GLU A 443 63.37 -36.89 -8.19
C GLU A 443 62.24 -36.87 -9.24
N TYR A 444 61.13 -36.18 -8.95
CA TYR A 444 59.98 -36.10 -9.86
C TYR A 444 60.36 -35.47 -11.20
N SER A 445 59.91 -36.11 -12.28
CA SER A 445 59.98 -35.57 -13.62
C SER A 445 59.09 -34.31 -13.75
N PRO A 446 59.33 -33.44 -14.75
CA PRO A 446 58.49 -32.26 -14.99
C PRO A 446 56.99 -32.59 -15.15
N PHE A 447 56.68 -33.78 -15.65
CA PHE A 447 55.31 -34.27 -15.80
C PHE A 447 54.68 -34.72 -14.47
N GLU A 448 55.45 -35.32 -13.56
CA GLU A 448 55.00 -35.70 -12.21
C GLU A 448 54.75 -34.48 -11.32
N TYR A 449 55.58 -33.43 -11.44
CA TYR A 449 55.31 -32.14 -10.78
C TYR A 449 54.03 -31.48 -11.29
N LEU A 450 53.76 -31.55 -12.60
CA LEU A 450 52.50 -31.07 -13.18
C LEU A 450 51.31 -31.88 -12.63
N ALA A 451 51.42 -33.20 -12.57
CA ALA A 451 50.40 -34.08 -12.02
C ALA A 451 50.10 -33.79 -10.54
N LEU A 452 51.13 -33.62 -9.71
CA LEU A 452 51.00 -33.25 -8.30
C LEU A 452 50.35 -31.88 -8.11
N PHE A 453 50.78 -30.88 -8.89
CA PHE A 453 50.21 -29.53 -8.86
C PHE A 453 48.72 -29.55 -9.20
N VAL A 454 48.33 -30.34 -10.20
CA VAL A 454 46.94 -30.45 -10.62
C VAL A 454 46.08 -31.22 -9.60
N ALA A 455 46.63 -32.26 -8.98
CA ALA A 455 45.96 -32.97 -7.89
C ALA A 455 45.73 -32.06 -6.66
N LEU A 456 46.76 -31.30 -6.25
CA LEU A 456 46.67 -30.37 -5.12
C LEU A 456 45.72 -29.20 -5.39
N THR A 457 45.75 -28.62 -6.59
CA THR A 457 44.81 -27.57 -6.98
C THR A 457 43.38 -28.10 -7.06
N GLY A 458 43.17 -29.34 -7.51
CA GLY A 458 41.86 -29.98 -7.49
C GLY A 458 41.31 -30.22 -6.08
N ILE A 459 42.15 -30.69 -5.15
CA ILE A 459 41.79 -30.81 -3.74
C ILE A 459 41.48 -29.43 -3.15
N ALA A 460 42.30 -28.42 -3.41
CA ALA A 460 42.09 -27.07 -2.91
C ALA A 460 40.80 -26.43 -3.44
N VAL A 461 40.49 -26.60 -4.73
CA VAL A 461 39.24 -26.10 -5.34
C VAL A 461 38.02 -26.86 -4.80
N SER A 462 38.11 -28.19 -4.64
CA SER A 462 37.03 -29.00 -4.05
C SER A 462 36.72 -28.61 -2.60
N ILE A 463 37.77 -28.41 -1.80
CA ILE A 463 37.66 -27.90 -0.42
C ILE A 463 37.10 -26.48 -0.43
N GLY A 464 37.59 -25.61 -1.31
CA GLY A 464 37.11 -24.22 -1.43
C GLY A 464 35.64 -24.12 -1.82
N LEU A 465 35.18 -24.94 -2.77
CA LEU A 465 33.77 -25.00 -3.18
C LEU A 465 32.88 -25.56 -2.07
N SER A 466 33.33 -26.63 -1.40
CA SER A 466 32.61 -27.26 -0.30
C SER A 466 32.51 -26.32 0.92
N LEU A 467 33.58 -25.61 1.26
CA LEU A 467 33.60 -24.57 2.29
C LEU A 467 32.68 -23.41 1.90
N LYS A 468 32.76 -22.90 0.67
CA LYS A 468 31.88 -21.82 0.20
C LYS A 468 30.41 -22.22 0.26
N GLN A 469 30.08 -23.47 -0.06
CA GLN A 469 28.71 -23.99 -0.04
C GLN A 469 28.20 -24.14 1.40
N LEU A 470 29.02 -24.68 2.31
CA LEU A 470 28.74 -24.70 3.74
C LEU A 470 28.56 -23.29 4.31
N TRP A 471 29.42 -22.34 3.91
CA TRP A 471 29.35 -20.95 4.35
C TRP A 471 28.10 -20.24 3.83
N SER A 472 27.73 -20.45 2.57
CA SER A 472 26.47 -19.92 2.01
C SER A 472 25.24 -20.53 2.68
N GLY A 473 25.28 -21.83 3.04
CA GLY A 473 24.19 -22.49 3.75
C GLY A 473 24.05 -22.03 5.20
N ILE A 474 25.16 -21.72 5.88
CA ILE A 474 25.15 -21.13 7.23
C ILE A 474 24.66 -19.68 7.17
N ARG A 475 25.09 -18.89 6.16
CA ARG A 475 24.65 -17.50 5.97
C ARG A 475 23.15 -17.41 5.64
N SER A 476 22.63 -18.28 4.77
CA SER A 476 21.21 -18.33 4.43
C SER A 476 20.36 -18.80 5.63
N ARG A 477 20.82 -19.78 6.42
CA ARG A 477 20.15 -20.18 7.67
C ARG A 477 20.18 -19.09 8.75
N ARG A 478 21.26 -18.30 8.85
CA ARG A 478 21.29 -17.13 9.76
C ARG A 478 20.32 -16.04 9.31
N ARG A 479 20.23 -15.75 8.00
CA ARG A 479 19.21 -14.82 7.46
C ARG A 479 17.77 -15.33 7.69
N LYS A 480 17.51 -16.62 7.46
CA LYS A 480 16.19 -17.24 7.73
C LYS A 480 15.83 -17.30 9.22
N ARG A 481 16.81 -17.44 10.13
CA ARG A 481 16.54 -17.36 11.58
C ARG A 481 16.17 -15.96 12.06
N TYR A 482 16.74 -14.91 11.46
CA TYR A 482 16.34 -13.51 11.72
C TYR A 482 14.98 -13.13 11.08
N GLN A 483 14.43 -13.97 10.20
CA GLN A 483 13.10 -13.78 9.60
C GLN A 483 12.04 -14.77 10.11
N GLY A 484 12.42 -15.81 10.85
CA GLY A 484 11.53 -16.88 11.36
C GLY A 484 11.46 -17.00 12.90
N HIS A 485 12.33 -16.28 13.61
CA HIS A 485 12.16 -15.93 15.02
C HIS A 485 12.36 -14.43 15.11
N ASP A 486 11.29 -13.68 14.91
CA ASP A 486 10.98 -12.39 15.56
C ASP A 486 9.57 -11.94 15.18
#